data_AF-A0A0N4XQ85-F1
#
_entry.id   AF-A0A0N4XQ85-F1
#
_cell.length_a   1.000
_cell.length_b   1.000
_cell.length_c   1.000
_cell.angle_alpha   90.00
_cell.angle_beta   90.00
_cell.angle_gamma   90.00
#
_symmetry.space_group_name_H-M   'P 1'
#
loop_
_entity.id
_entity.type
_entity.pdbx_description
1 polymer ?
#
loop_
_entity_poly.entity_id
_entity_poly.type
_entity_poly.pdbx_seq_one_letter_code
_entity_poly.pdbx_strand_id
1 'polypeptide(L)'
;MSEILRYLCEVASGQLPMKEIIHNNEKYYAFGDRAYHKDTETNLLVYGKPNDYYTIDALLFLWEHRAKTHPSYVRDATAANVKVVSRPDRREILDYLSGNRQEIPANHNPSHAPAPGIAISRLVPETIEEPEAKKLKLEPNARA
;
A
#
# COMPACT_ATOMS: atom_id res chain seq x y z
N MET A 1 -12.78 -10.57 3.11
CA MET A 1 -11.62 -10.48 2.21
C MET A 1 -10.81 -9.28 2.63
N SER A 2 -9.51 -9.44 2.86
CA SER A 2 -8.64 -8.35 3.34
C SER A 2 -8.41 -7.34 2.21
N GLU A 3 -8.96 -6.13 2.36
CA GLU A 3 -8.95 -5.09 1.32
C GLU A 3 -7.53 -4.72 0.88
N ILE A 4 -6.57 -4.67 1.82
CA ILE A 4 -5.16 -4.35 1.56
C ILE A 4 -4.50 -5.33 0.59
N LEU A 5 -4.72 -6.64 0.75
CA LEU A 5 -4.12 -7.64 -0.13
C LEU A 5 -4.67 -7.51 -1.55
N ARG A 6 -5.97 -7.18 -1.66
CA ARG A 6 -6.59 -6.92 -2.95
C ARG A 6 -6.01 -5.69 -3.62
N TYR A 7 -5.87 -4.58 -2.90
CA TYR A 7 -5.26 -3.36 -3.43
C TYR A 7 -3.82 -3.59 -3.89
N LEU A 8 -3.02 -4.35 -3.13
CA LEU A 8 -1.65 -4.69 -3.53
C LEU A 8 -1.60 -5.50 -4.83
N CYS A 9 -2.49 -6.47 -4.99
CA CYS A 9 -2.64 -7.24 -6.22
C CYS A 9 -3.07 -6.36 -7.41
N GLU A 10 -4.04 -5.46 -7.20
CA GLU A 10 -4.51 -4.52 -8.21
C GLU A 10 -3.39 -3.55 -8.65
N VAL A 11 -2.58 -3.05 -7.71
CA VAL A 11 -1.41 -2.20 -8.00
C VAL A 11 -0.34 -2.95 -8.77
N ALA A 12 0.03 -4.15 -8.32
CA ALA A 12 1.03 -4.96 -8.97
C ALA A 12 0.62 -5.38 -10.39
N SER A 13 -0.68 -5.63 -10.61
CA SER A 13 -1.28 -5.92 -11.91
C SER A 13 -1.49 -4.69 -12.79
N GLY A 14 -1.24 -3.48 -12.28
CA GLY A 14 -1.44 -2.21 -12.99
C GLY A 14 -2.91 -1.82 -13.17
N GLN A 15 -3.84 -2.44 -12.44
CA GLN A 15 -5.26 -2.09 -12.42
C GLN A 15 -5.54 -0.81 -11.61
N LEU A 16 -4.73 -0.57 -10.57
CA LEU A 16 -4.89 0.55 -9.66
C LEU A 16 -3.59 1.35 -9.53
N PRO A 17 -3.61 2.68 -9.72
CA PRO A 17 -2.43 3.50 -9.47
C PRO A 17 -2.21 3.64 -7.96
N MET A 18 -0.98 3.32 -7.54
CA MET A 18 -0.50 3.55 -6.19
C MET A 18 0.21 4.90 -6.12
N LYS A 19 0.00 5.64 -5.03
CA LYS A 19 0.72 6.89 -4.73
C LYS A 19 1.44 6.77 -3.38
N GLU A 20 2.65 7.29 -3.29
CA GLU A 20 3.36 7.45 -2.02
C GLU A 20 3.05 8.85 -1.44
N ILE A 21 2.59 8.90 -0.20
CA ILE A 21 2.29 10.14 0.53
C ILE A 21 3.19 10.20 1.76
N ILE A 22 3.88 11.31 1.95
CA ILE A 22 4.69 11.54 3.14
C ILE A 22 3.92 12.53 4.02
N HIS A 23 3.53 12.09 5.21
CA HIS A 23 2.78 12.89 6.17
C HIS A 23 3.45 12.81 7.54
N ASN A 24 3.75 13.94 8.19
CA ASN A 24 4.40 13.96 9.51
C ASN A 24 5.69 13.11 9.60
N ASN A 25 6.55 13.14 8.57
CA ASN A 25 7.75 12.30 8.47
C ASN A 25 7.49 10.77 8.37
N GLU A 26 6.23 10.36 8.26
CA GLU A 26 5.79 8.99 8.06
C GLU A 26 5.39 8.75 6.61
N LYS A 27 5.63 7.54 6.10
CA LYS A 27 5.30 7.17 4.72
C LYS A 27 4.00 6.37 4.69
N TYR A 28 3.10 6.81 3.84
CA TYR A 28 1.82 6.18 3.56
C TYR A 28 1.70 5.80 2.10
N TYR A 29 1.04 4.69 1.84
CA TYR A 29 0.76 4.17 0.52
C TYR A 29 -0.73 4.33 0.23
N ALA A 30 -1.03 5.19 -0.74
CA ALA A 30 -2.35 5.52 -1.21
C ALA A 30 -2.79 4.58 -2.34
N PHE A 31 -3.91 3.92 -2.11
CA PHE A 31 -4.60 3.03 -3.03
C PHE A 31 -5.98 3.63 -3.33
N GLY A 32 -6.07 4.45 -4.39
CA GLY A 32 -7.29 5.19 -4.70
C GLY A 32 -7.62 6.23 -3.64
N ASP A 33 -8.70 6.02 -2.87
CA ASP A 33 -9.21 6.94 -1.84
C ASP A 33 -8.72 6.60 -0.41
N ARG A 34 -8.05 5.47 -0.24
CA ARG A 34 -7.54 5.02 1.07
C ARG A 34 -6.02 4.93 1.06
N ALA A 35 -5.41 5.37 2.15
CA ALA A 35 -3.99 5.23 2.40
C ALA A 35 -3.73 4.39 3.63
N TYR A 36 -2.65 3.63 3.58
CA TYR A 36 -2.20 2.78 4.67
C TYR A 36 -0.78 3.15 5.03
N HIS A 37 -0.43 3.03 6.31
CA HIS A 37 0.92 3.29 6.74
C HIS A 37 1.86 2.20 6.19
N LYS A 38 3.13 2.53 5.92
CA LYS A 38 4.11 1.55 5.44
C LYS A 38 4.24 0.35 6.40
N ASP A 39 4.14 0.61 7.71
CA ASP A 39 4.24 -0.39 8.78
C ASP A 39 2.90 -1.09 9.07
N THR A 40 1.84 -0.83 8.30
CA THR A 40 0.57 -1.55 8.46
C THR A 40 0.78 -3.03 8.15
N GLU A 41 0.54 -3.85 9.17
CA GLU A 41 0.54 -5.31 9.08
C GLU A 41 -0.62 -5.80 8.22
N THR A 42 -0.35 -6.81 7.40
CA THR A 42 -1.33 -7.49 6.57
C THR A 42 -1.77 -8.80 7.22
N ASN A 43 -2.67 -9.52 6.57
CA ASN A 43 -3.12 -10.83 7.04
C ASN A 43 -2.14 -11.97 6.78
N LEU A 44 -0.96 -11.70 6.20
CA LEU A 44 0.01 -12.74 5.85
C LEU A 44 1.00 -12.95 6.99
N LEU A 45 1.04 -14.16 7.55
CA LEU A 45 2.02 -14.54 8.56
C LEU A 45 3.40 -14.77 7.94
N VAL A 46 4.43 -14.36 8.67
CA VAL A 46 5.81 -14.69 8.34
C VAL A 46 6.04 -16.18 8.56
N TYR A 47 6.56 -16.89 7.55
CA TYR A 47 6.88 -18.30 7.69
C TYR A 47 7.74 -18.59 8.91
N GLY A 48 7.32 -19.56 9.73
CA GLY A 48 8.00 -19.96 10.95
C GLY A 48 7.77 -19.03 12.15
N LYS A 49 6.96 -17.97 12.00
CA LYS A 49 6.61 -17.05 13.10
C LYS A 49 5.08 -16.90 13.21
N PRO A 50 4.45 -17.53 14.22
CA PRO A 50 2.99 -17.58 14.33
C PRO A 50 2.32 -16.27 14.78
N ASN A 51 3.08 -15.21 15.04
CA ASN A 51 2.55 -13.93 15.52
C ASN A 51 3.29 -12.72 14.91
N ASP A 52 3.87 -12.91 13.73
CA ASP A 52 4.62 -11.89 13.00
C ASP A 52 3.99 -11.79 11.62
N TYR A 53 3.57 -10.60 11.22
CA TYR A 53 2.87 -10.37 9.96
C TYR A 53 3.71 -9.55 9.00
N TYR A 54 3.58 -9.82 7.70
CA TYR A 54 4.18 -8.98 6.68
C TYR A 54 3.46 -7.64 6.61
N THR A 55 4.24 -6.57 6.49
CA THR A 55 3.72 -5.22 6.29
C THR A 55 3.49 -4.92 4.82
N ILE A 56 2.69 -3.89 4.54
CA ILE A 56 2.47 -3.41 3.17
C ILE A 56 3.80 -3.08 2.50
N ASP A 57 4.69 -2.40 3.23
CA ASP A 57 6.03 -2.04 2.76
C ASP A 57 6.86 -3.27 2.37
N ALA A 58 6.83 -4.34 3.16
CA ALA A 58 7.53 -5.58 2.87
C ALA A 58 7.10 -6.24 1.54
N LEU A 59 5.79 -6.24 1.28
CA LEU A 59 5.21 -6.82 0.07
C LEU A 59 5.52 -5.98 -1.17
N LEU A 60 5.42 -4.65 -1.06
CA LEU A 60 5.79 -3.73 -2.13
C LEU A 60 7.28 -3.79 -2.44
N PHE A 61 8.12 -3.79 -1.41
CA PHE A 61 9.57 -3.89 -1.56
C PHE A 61 9.97 -5.19 -2.25
N LEU A 62 9.29 -6.30 -1.91
CA LEU A 62 9.45 -7.58 -2.60
C LEU A 62 9.07 -7.49 -4.07
N TRP A 63 7.95 -6.85 -4.39
CA TRP A 63 7.45 -6.69 -5.76
C TRP A 63 8.39 -5.86 -6.63
N GLU A 64 8.92 -4.76 -6.10
CA GLU A 64 9.91 -3.91 -6.77
C GLU A 64 11.22 -4.68 -7.03
N HIS A 65 11.64 -5.50 -6.08
CA HIS A 65 12.86 -6.29 -6.12
C HIS A 65 12.66 -7.73 -6.64
N ARG A 66 11.55 -8.00 -7.34
CA ARG A 66 11.21 -9.35 -7.81
C ARG A 66 12.24 -9.94 -8.78
N ALA A 67 12.89 -9.07 -9.57
CA ALA A 67 13.94 -9.44 -10.53
C ALA A 67 15.29 -9.77 -9.87
N LYS A 68 15.55 -9.27 -8.64
CA LYS A 68 16.80 -9.54 -7.93
C LYS A 68 16.79 -10.93 -7.30
N THR A 69 17.99 -11.51 -7.13
CA THR A 69 18.15 -12.75 -6.35
C THR A 69 17.74 -12.53 -4.89
N HIS A 70 17.19 -13.56 -4.25
CA HIS A 70 16.78 -13.49 -2.85
C HIS A 70 17.86 -12.91 -1.91
N PRO A 71 19.13 -13.36 -1.92
CA PRO A 71 20.15 -12.77 -1.05
C PRO A 71 20.40 -11.28 -1.28
N SER A 72 20.34 -10.80 -2.53
CA SER A 72 20.49 -9.37 -2.82
C SER A 72 19.31 -8.58 -2.27
N TYR A 73 18.09 -9.06 -2.51
CA TYR A 73 16.86 -8.51 -1.92
C TYR A 73 16.93 -8.44 -0.39
N VAL A 74 17.41 -9.49 0.29
CA VAL A 74 17.53 -9.49 1.76
C VAL A 74 18.44 -8.35 2.22
N ARG A 75 19.57 -8.12 1.53
CA ARG A 75 20.50 -7.03 1.85
C ARG A 75 19.86 -5.66 1.64
N ASP A 76 19.19 -5.46 0.51
CA ASP A 76 18.47 -4.23 0.18
C ASP A 76 17.36 -3.96 1.22
N ALA A 77 16.54 -4.96 1.55
CA ALA A 77 15.47 -4.85 2.53
C ALA A 77 16.00 -4.53 3.92
N THR A 78 17.08 -5.19 4.34
CA THR A 78 17.74 -4.89 5.63
C THR A 78 18.27 -3.47 5.67
N ALA A 79 18.88 -2.99 4.57
CA ALA A 79 19.40 -1.61 4.47
C ALA A 79 18.27 -0.56 4.50
N ALA A 80 17.13 -0.87 3.89
CA ALA A 80 15.94 -0.01 3.90
C ALA A 80 15.10 -0.15 5.19
N ASN A 81 15.53 -0.97 6.15
CA ASN A 81 14.81 -1.29 7.39
C ASN A 81 13.42 -1.90 7.14
N VAL A 82 13.29 -2.67 6.07
CA VAL A 82 12.06 -3.32 5.63
C VAL A 82 12.06 -4.78 6.09
N LYS A 83 10.89 -5.27 6.50
CA LYS A 83 10.74 -6.67 6.89
C LYS A 83 10.98 -7.60 5.69
N VAL A 84 11.87 -8.57 5.86
CA VAL A 84 12.27 -9.50 4.79
C VAL A 84 11.20 -10.58 4.61
N VAL A 85 10.73 -10.77 3.39
CA VAL A 85 9.85 -11.90 3.05
C VAL A 85 10.65 -13.19 3.00
N SER A 86 10.21 -14.18 3.77
CA SER A 86 10.84 -15.50 3.84
C SER A 86 10.90 -16.16 2.47
N ARG A 87 12.02 -16.82 2.19
CA ARG A 87 12.26 -17.53 0.93
C ARG A 87 11.13 -18.51 0.51
N PRO A 88 10.53 -19.32 1.41
CA PRO A 88 9.41 -20.18 1.05
C PRO A 88 8.16 -19.38 0.63
N ASP A 89 7.84 -18.28 1.32
CA ASP A 89 6.66 -17.45 1.01
C ASP A 89 6.83 -16.63 -0.26
N ARG A 90 8.08 -16.26 -0.60
CA ARG A 90 8.40 -15.34 -1.70
C ARG A 90 7.70 -15.71 -3.02
N ARG A 91 7.74 -16.98 -3.42
CA ARG A 91 7.14 -17.42 -4.69
C ARG A 91 5.62 -17.28 -4.65
N GLU A 92 5.01 -17.72 -3.56
CA GLU A 92 3.56 -17.70 -3.39
C GLU A 92 3.01 -16.27 -3.34
N ILE A 93 3.69 -15.38 -2.61
CA ILE A 93 3.33 -13.97 -2.51
C ILE A 93 3.48 -13.26 -3.86
N LEU A 94 4.58 -13.50 -4.59
CA LEU A 94 4.78 -12.88 -5.90
C LEU A 94 3.72 -13.31 -6.91
N ASP A 95 3.32 -14.59 -6.89
CA ASP A 95 2.29 -15.12 -7.78
C ASP A 95 0.91 -14.52 -7.49
N TYR A 96 0.60 -14.34 -6.20
CA TYR A 96 -0.59 -13.62 -5.75
C TYR A 96 -0.58 -12.14 -6.17
N LEU A 97 0.52 -11.42 -5.94
CA LEU A 97 0.65 -10.02 -6.31
C LEU A 97 0.56 -9.83 -7.83
N SER A 98 1.11 -10.75 -8.62
CA SER A 98 1.04 -10.70 -10.08
C SER A 98 -0.38 -10.94 -10.64
N GLY A 99 -1.35 -11.33 -9.80
CA GLY A 99 -2.69 -11.71 -10.24
C GLY A 99 -2.75 -13.09 -10.91
N ASN A 100 -1.65 -13.85 -10.96
CA ASN A 100 -1.65 -15.24 -11.43
C ASN A 100 -2.48 -16.13 -10.51
N ARG A 101 -2.53 -15.78 -9.22
CA ARG A 101 -3.31 -16.48 -8.21
C ARG A 101 -4.38 -15.57 -7.62
N GLN A 102 -5.62 -16.04 -7.63
CA GLN A 102 -6.74 -15.36 -6.96
C GLN A 102 -6.86 -15.75 -5.48
N GLU A 103 -6.34 -16.91 -5.11
CA GLU A 103 -6.35 -17.40 -3.73
C GLU A 103 -5.27 -16.72 -2.89
N ILE A 104 -5.66 -16.30 -1.68
CA ILE A 104 -4.72 -15.74 -0.70
C ILE A 104 -3.69 -16.82 -0.31
N PRO A 105 -2.41 -16.46 -0.13
CA PRO A 105 -1.38 -17.37 0.36
C PRO A 105 -1.83 -18.25 1.55
N ALA A 106 -1.29 -19.46 1.64
CA ALA A 106 -1.68 -20.45 2.65
C ALA A 106 -1.28 -20.01 4.07
N ASN A 107 -0.30 -19.10 4.19
CA ASN A 107 0.15 -18.51 5.43
C ASN A 107 -0.75 -17.37 5.94
N HIS A 108 -1.92 -17.12 5.34
CA HIS A 108 -2.80 -16.06 5.83
C HIS A 108 -3.53 -16.44 7.12
N ASN A 109 -3.64 -15.47 8.03
CA ASN A 109 -4.50 -15.57 9.20
C ASN A 109 -5.81 -14.81 8.95
N PRO A 110 -6.96 -15.52 8.78
CA PRO A 110 -8.25 -14.86 8.57
C PRO A 110 -8.72 -14.10 9.82
N SER A 111 -8.22 -14.44 11.01
CA SER A 111 -8.58 -13.78 12.27
C SER A 111 -7.81 -12.48 12.54
N HIS A 112 -6.69 -12.25 11.85
CA HIS A 112 -5.95 -10.99 11.99
C HIS A 112 -6.61 -9.92 11.14
N ALA A 113 -7.20 -8.90 11.76
CA ALA A 113 -7.75 -7.75 11.03
C ALA A 113 -6.66 -6.69 10.88
N PRO A 114 -6.23 -6.38 9.65
CA PRO A 114 -5.20 -5.37 9.42
C PRO A 114 -5.76 -3.98 9.73
N ALA A 115 -4.89 -3.02 10.03
CA ALA A 115 -5.32 -1.67 10.38
C ALA A 115 -6.18 -1.05 9.25
N PRO A 116 -7.29 -0.38 9.59
CA PRO A 116 -8.13 0.26 8.59
C PRO A 116 -7.36 1.38 7.88
N GLY A 117 -7.64 1.54 6.58
CA GLY A 117 -7.06 2.62 5.79
C GLY A 117 -7.55 3.98 6.26
N ILE A 118 -6.68 4.96 6.20
CA ILE A 118 -6.98 6.37 6.46
C ILE A 118 -7.38 7.01 5.12
N ALA A 119 -8.41 7.85 5.09
CA ALA A 119 -8.77 8.57 3.87
C ALA A 119 -7.61 9.46 3.40
N ILE A 120 -7.32 9.49 2.09
CA ILE A 120 -6.25 10.34 1.53
C ILE A 120 -6.42 11.80 1.98
N SER A 121 -7.65 12.31 1.98
CA SER A 121 -8.00 13.67 2.39
C SER A 121 -7.59 14.02 3.82
N ARG A 122 -7.28 13.04 4.67
CA ARG A 122 -6.81 13.25 6.04
C ARG A 122 -5.29 13.28 6.16
N LEU A 123 -4.57 12.74 5.18
CA LEU A 123 -3.09 12.72 5.12
C LEU A 123 -2.53 13.80 4.22
N VAL A 124 -3.27 14.24 3.22
CA VAL A 124 -2.91 15.43 2.45
C VAL A 124 -3.59 16.61 3.14
N PRO A 125 -2.87 17.50 3.85
CA PRO A 125 -3.48 18.77 4.23
C PRO A 125 -3.92 19.45 2.93
N GLU A 126 -5.17 19.92 2.87
CA GLU A 126 -5.72 20.69 1.75
C GLU A 126 -4.71 21.77 1.32
N THR A 127 -3.89 21.44 0.34
CA THR A 127 -2.99 22.37 -0.35
C THR A 127 -3.36 22.25 -1.81
N ILE A 128 -4.49 22.90 -2.13
CA ILE A 128 -4.74 23.63 -3.37
C ILE A 128 -4.49 22.83 -4.64
N GLU A 129 -5.51 22.10 -5.09
CA GLU A 129 -5.81 22.03 -6.52
C GLU A 129 -7.25 22.53 -6.72
N GLU A 130 -7.42 23.84 -6.58
CA GLU A 130 -8.50 24.55 -7.28
C GLU A 130 -8.21 24.43 -8.79
N PRO A 131 -9.09 23.84 -9.61
CA PRO A 131 -9.06 24.14 -11.03
C PRO A 131 -9.60 25.56 -11.20
N GLU A 132 -8.70 26.50 -11.49
CA GLU A 132 -9.00 27.85 -11.96
C GLU A 132 -9.85 27.78 -13.25
N ALA A 133 -11.18 27.65 -13.15
CA ALA A 133 -12.06 27.65 -14.31
C ALA A 133 -13.51 28.04 -13.99
N LYS A 134 -13.72 29.31 -13.63
CA LYS A 134 -14.60 30.27 -14.34
C LYS A 134 -14.82 31.50 -13.48
N LYS A 135 -14.16 32.59 -13.88
CA LYS A 135 -14.62 33.96 -13.59
C LYS A 135 -16.10 34.05 -14.00
N LEU A 136 -17.01 34.17 -13.06
CA LEU A 136 -18.27 34.88 -13.30
C LEU A 136 -18.38 36.01 -12.28
N LYS A 137 -17.81 37.13 -12.70
CA LYS A 137 -17.97 38.44 -12.10
C LYS A 137 -19.44 38.84 -12.21
N LEU A 138 -20.12 39.03 -11.09
CA LEU A 138 -21.39 39.75 -11.02
C LEU A 138 -21.53 40.40 -9.64
N GLU A 139 -20.99 41.60 -9.53
CA GLU A 139 -21.75 42.69 -8.92
C GLU A 139 -22.29 43.52 -10.10
N PRO A 140 -23.56 43.95 -10.04
CA PRO A 140 -23.83 45.21 -9.36
C PRO A 140 -25.12 45.24 -8.52
N ASN A 141 -24.99 45.84 -7.34
CA ASN A 141 -25.72 47.03 -6.88
C ASN A 141 -27.26 47.03 -6.69
N ALA A 142 -27.60 47.67 -5.56
CA ALA A 142 -28.78 48.49 -5.27
C ALA A 142 -30.08 47.82 -4.80
N ARG A 143 -30.24 47.87 -3.47
CA ARG A 143 -31.48 48.16 -2.76
C ARG A 143 -31.89 49.63 -3.04
N ALA A 144 -33.10 49.86 -3.54
CA ALA A 144 -34.03 50.96 -3.20
C ALA A 144 -35.11 51.07 -4.28
#